data_AF-A0A9X4C7M3-F1
#
_entry.id   AF-A0A9X4C7M3-F1
#
_cell.length_a   1.000
_cell.length_b   1.000
_cell.length_c   1.000
_cell.angle_alpha   90.00
_cell.angle_beta   90.00
_cell.angle_gamma   90.00
#
_symmetry.space_group_name_H-M   'P 1'
#
loop_
_entity.id
_entity.type
_entity.pdbx_description
1 polymer ?
#
loop_
_entity_poly.entity_id
_entity_poly.type
_entity_poly.pdbx_seq_one_letter_code
_entity_poly.pdbx_strand_id
1 'polypeptide(L)'
;MRSEAMFTLCGQVANVYVQPGGTSKKTGEEYDPRDKVQILGHVPLQGGGTKLDLVTLNVEDALLFESALNKTVRVPVGFYAVGKSVGYFIPQGAAPELVSPSI
;
A
#
# COMPACT_ATOMS: atom_id res chain seq x y z
N MET A 1 -1.54 -15.80 -18.97
CA MET A 1 -1.74 -14.39 -19.35
C MET A 1 -1.48 -13.56 -18.09
N ARG A 2 -0.43 -12.74 -18.04
CA ARG A 2 -0.28 -11.78 -16.93
C ARG A 2 -1.41 -10.77 -17.12
N SER A 3 -2.38 -10.75 -16.22
CA SER A 3 -3.39 -9.69 -16.21
C SER A 3 -2.67 -8.42 -15.76
N GLU A 4 -2.53 -7.43 -16.64
CA GLU A 4 -2.01 -6.14 -16.22
C GLU A 4 -3.03 -5.46 -15.30
N ALA A 5 -2.54 -4.88 -14.21
CA ALA A 5 -3.38 -4.15 -13.29
C ALA A 5 -3.68 -2.77 -13.88
N MET A 6 -4.97 -2.42 -13.99
CA MET A 6 -5.40 -1.12 -14.50
C MET A 6 -4.98 0.04 -13.58
N PHE A 7 -4.85 -0.21 -12.27
CA PHE A 7 -4.49 0.80 -11.29
C PHE A 7 -3.27 0.38 -10.48
N THR A 8 -2.36 1.33 -10.28
CA THR A 8 -1.14 1.12 -9.49
C THR A 8 -0.90 2.29 -8.54
N LEU A 9 -0.45 1.98 -7.33
CA LEU A 9 0.13 2.95 -6.41
C LEU A 9 1.64 3.01 -6.64
N CYS A 10 2.18 4.22 -6.82
CA CYS A 10 3.60 4.45 -7.03
C CYS A 10 4.15 5.33 -5.91
N GLY A 11 5.27 4.91 -5.30
CA GLY A 11 5.88 5.64 -4.20
C GLY A 11 7.04 4.89 -3.56
N GLN A 12 7.66 5.49 -2.55
CA GLN A 12 8.76 4.88 -1.80
C GLN A 12 8.19 3.94 -0.72
N VAL A 13 8.74 2.72 -0.62
CA VAL A 13 8.48 1.85 0.54
C VAL A 13 9.13 2.49 1.77
N ALA A 14 8.31 3.09 2.64
CA ALA A 14 8.76 3.85 3.79
C ALA A 14 8.92 2.99 5.04
N ASN A 15 8.11 1.95 5.18
CA ASN A 15 8.13 1.05 6.34
C ASN A 15 7.47 -0.29 6.03
N VAL A 16 7.93 -1.35 6.69
CA VAL A 16 7.31 -2.68 6.67
C VAL A 16 7.27 -3.19 8.11
N TYR A 17 6.11 -3.63 8.58
CA TYR A 17 5.93 -4.06 9.98
C TYR A 17 4.76 -5.02 10.14
N VAL A 18 4.77 -5.78 11.24
CA VAL A 18 3.64 -6.61 11.65
C VAL A 18 2.73 -5.80 12.57
N GLN A 19 1.48 -5.59 12.17
CA GLN A 19 0.46 -5.12 13.11
C GLN A 19 0.08 -6.30 14.02
N PRO A 20 0.25 -6.19 15.34
CA PRO A 20 -0.15 -7.27 16.24
C PRO A 20 -1.68 -7.47 16.16
N GLY A 21 -2.09 -8.73 16.26
CA GLY A 21 -3.50 -9.09 16.39
C GLY A 21 -4.09 -8.61 17.72
N GLY A 22 -5.39 -8.75 17.87
CA GLY A 22 -6.08 -8.44 19.11
C GLY A 22 -7.59 -8.39 18.95
N THR A 23 -8.26 -7.72 19.89
CA THR A 23 -9.72 -7.59 19.89
C THR A 23 -10.12 -6.16 19.52
N SER A 24 -11.01 -6.01 18.54
CA SER A 24 -11.55 -4.71 18.13
C SER A 24 -12.35 -4.09 19.27
N LYS A 25 -11.91 -2.94 19.79
CA LYS A 25 -12.68 -2.19 20.81
C LYS A 25 -14.06 -1.74 20.35
N LYS A 26 -14.30 -1.71 19.02
CA LYS A 26 -15.57 -1.26 18.42
C LYS A 26 -16.54 -2.41 18.19
N THR A 27 -16.04 -3.55 17.69
CA THR A 27 -16.89 -4.68 17.28
C THR A 27 -16.80 -5.87 18.23
N GLY A 28 -15.78 -5.92 19.10
CA GLY A 28 -15.51 -7.07 19.97
C GLY A 28 -14.87 -8.26 19.25
N GLU A 29 -14.66 -8.17 17.93
CA GLU A 29 -14.11 -9.27 17.13
C GLU A 29 -12.60 -9.39 17.28
N GLU A 30 -12.12 -10.63 17.37
CA GLU A 30 -10.70 -10.95 17.29
C GLU A 30 -10.22 -10.82 15.84
N TYR A 31 -9.01 -10.29 15.67
CA TYR A 31 -8.33 -10.23 14.40
C TYR A 31 -6.89 -10.69 14.55
N ASP A 32 -6.45 -11.47 13.57
CA ASP A 32 -5.08 -11.97 13.51
C ASP A 32 -4.07 -10.85 13.26
N PRO A 33 -2.79 -11.08 13.63
CA PRO A 33 -1.69 -10.23 13.18
C PRO A 33 -1.69 -10.09 11.66
N ARG A 34 -1.30 -8.91 11.17
CA ARG A 34 -1.26 -8.61 9.73
C ARG A 34 0.01 -7.91 9.35
N ASP A 35 0.63 -8.38 8.29
CA ASP A 35 1.74 -7.70 7.65
C ASP A 35 1.26 -6.40 6.99
N LYS A 36 2.05 -5.35 7.19
CA LYS A 36 1.77 -4.01 6.71
C LYS A 36 2.96 -3.47 5.94
N VAL A 37 2.66 -2.77 4.86
CA VAL A 37 3.60 -1.88 4.20
C VAL A 37 3.04 -0.46 4.22
N GLN A 38 3.92 0.51 4.40
CA GLN A 38 3.60 1.93 4.22
C GLN A 38 4.34 2.46 3.00
N ILE A 39 3.59 3.01 2.04
CA ILE A 39 4.13 3.59 0.81
C ILE A 39 3.90 5.10 0.86
N LEU A 40 5.00 5.85 0.78
CA LEU A 40 5.00 7.30 0.73
C LEU A 40 4.96 7.75 -0.74
N GLY A 41 3.92 8.50 -1.10
CA GLY A 41 3.72 8.97 -2.47
C GLY A 41 3.30 10.44 -2.54
N HIS A 42 3.27 10.97 -3.75
CA HIS A 42 2.77 12.32 -4.04
C HIS A 42 1.34 12.25 -4.56
N VAL A 43 0.44 12.99 -3.92
CA VAL A 43 -0.96 13.14 -4.34
C VAL A 43 -1.16 14.53 -4.93
N PRO A 44 -1.64 14.66 -6.18
CA PRO A 44 -1.88 15.96 -6.79
C PRO A 44 -3.01 16.70 -6.07
N LEU A 45 -2.85 18.02 -5.91
CA LEU A 45 -3.87 18.89 -5.34
C LEU A 45 -4.67 19.57 -6.46
N GLN A 46 -5.95 19.87 -6.21
CA GLN A 46 -6.83 20.52 -7.21
C GLN A 46 -6.28 21.88 -7.68
N GLY A 47 -5.64 22.63 -6.79
CA GLY A 47 -5.01 23.93 -7.11
C GLY A 47 -3.62 23.83 -7.73
N GLY A 48 -3.15 22.63 -8.07
CA GLY A 48 -1.78 22.39 -8.52
C GLY A 48 -0.82 22.03 -7.39
N GLY A 49 0.35 21.52 -7.76
CA GLY A 49 1.31 20.95 -6.83
C GLY A 49 0.91 19.57 -6.29
N THR A 50 1.67 19.09 -5.31
CA THR A 50 1.46 17.77 -4.69
C THR A 50 1.61 17.85 -3.19
N LYS A 51 0.86 17.04 -2.45
CA LYS A 51 1.15 16.74 -1.05
C LYS A 51 1.77 15.34 -0.93
N LEU A 52 2.57 15.12 0.10
CA LEU A 52 2.94 13.75 0.48
C LEU A 52 1.75 13.06 1.16
N ASP A 53 1.57 11.78 0.87
CA ASP A 53 0.60 10.93 1.54
C ASP A 53 1.23 9.57 1.85
N LEU A 54 0.95 9.03 3.04
CA LEU A 54 1.48 7.76 3.51
C LEU A 54 0.34 6.74 3.52
N VAL A 55 0.33 5.87 2.52
CA VAL A 55 -0.71 4.83 2.38
C VAL A 55 -0.24 3.57 3.08
N THR A 56 -1.03 3.06 4.02
CA THR A 56 -0.78 1.79 4.71
C THR A 56 -1.64 0.69 4.09
N LEU A 57 -1.00 -0.39 3.62
CA LEU A 57 -1.65 -1.53 2.96
C LEU A 57 -1.44 -2.80 3.79
N ASN A 58 -2.43 -3.68 3.79
CA ASN A 58 -2.21 -5.07 4.20
C ASN A 58 -1.46 -5.79 3.08
N VAL A 59 -0.57 -6.71 3.46
CA VAL A 59 0.20 -7.52 2.52
C VAL A 59 0.09 -9.00 2.90
N GLU A 60 0.08 -9.89 1.91
CA GLU A 60 0.12 -11.33 2.13
C GLU A 60 1.55 -11.83 2.46
N ASP A 61 2.56 -11.20 1.86
CA ASP A 61 3.98 -11.49 2.07
C ASP A 61 4.79 -10.19 2.22
N ALA A 62 5.15 -9.85 3.46
CA ALA A 62 5.97 -8.67 3.77
C ALA A 62 7.37 -8.70 3.13
N LEU A 63 7.96 -9.89 2.91
CA LEU A 63 9.34 -10.04 2.45
C LEU A 63 9.57 -9.39 1.08
N LEU A 64 8.53 -9.41 0.23
CA LEU A 64 8.53 -8.74 -1.07
C LEU A 64 8.81 -7.23 -0.94
N PHE A 65 8.29 -6.61 0.12
CA PHE A 65 8.44 -5.18 0.39
C PHE A 65 9.67 -4.85 1.24
N GLU A 66 10.09 -5.74 2.13
CA GLU A 66 11.33 -5.56 2.91
C GLU A 66 12.54 -5.40 1.99
N SER A 67 12.63 -6.22 0.94
CA SER A 67 13.70 -6.12 -0.07
C SER A 67 13.68 -4.80 -0.87
N ALA A 68 12.54 -4.11 -0.84
CA ALA A 68 12.27 -2.85 -1.52
C ALA A 68 12.27 -1.64 -0.57
N LEU A 69 12.62 -1.80 0.70
CA LEU A 69 12.66 -0.71 1.67
C LEU A 69 13.53 0.45 1.16
N ASN A 70 13.02 1.67 1.29
CA ASN A 70 13.59 2.92 0.79
C ASN A 70 13.73 3.03 -0.74
N LYS A 71 13.18 2.09 -1.51
CA LYS A 71 13.14 2.16 -2.98
C LYS A 71 11.77 2.59 -3.46
N THR A 72 11.73 3.19 -4.64
CA THR A 72 10.48 3.51 -5.34
C THR A 72 9.93 2.26 -6.00
N VAL A 73 8.67 1.95 -5.71
CA VAL A 73 7.95 0.82 -6.28
C VAL A 73 6.67 1.28 -6.97
N ARG A 74 6.19 0.42 -7.88
CA ARG A 74 4.85 0.44 -8.45
C ARG A 74 4.13 -0.82 -8.00
N VAL A 75 2.96 -0.68 -7.40
CA VAL A 75 2.22 -1.80 -6.82
C VAL A 75 0.81 -1.82 -7.40
N PRO A 76 0.34 -2.94 -7.96
CA PRO A 76 -1.07 -3.12 -8.29
C PRO A 76 -1.97 -2.88 -7.07
N VAL A 77 -3.00 -2.06 -7.23
CA VAL A 77 -3.96 -1.79 -6.15
C VAL A 77 -5.40 -1.81 -6.65
N GLY A 78 -6.31 -2.30 -5.81
CA GLY A 78 -7.70 -1.94 -5.85
C GLY A 78 -7.98 -0.80 -4.87
N PHE A 79 -9.06 -0.07 -5.09
CA PHE A 79 -9.50 0.99 -4.17
C PHE A 79 -11.03 1.00 -4.03
N TYR A 80 -11.50 1.50 -2.90
CA TYR A 80 -12.92 1.60 -2.58
C TYR A 80 -13.19 2.82 -1.70
N ALA A 81 -14.42 3.32 -1.73
CA ALA A 81 -14.82 4.45 -0.88
C ALA A 81 -15.16 3.95 0.53
N VAL A 82 -14.66 4.64 1.55
CA VAL A 82 -15.00 4.43 2.97
C VAL A 82 -15.40 5.76 3.57
N GLY A 83 -16.70 6.04 3.59
CA GLY A 83 -17.23 7.33 4.01
C GLY A 83 -16.71 8.46 3.11
N LYS A 84 -15.88 9.34 3.68
CA LYS A 84 -15.24 10.47 2.95
C LYS A 84 -13.78 10.20 2.55
N SER A 85 -13.30 8.97 2.74
CA SER A 85 -11.91 8.56 2.47
C SER A 85 -11.85 7.46 1.42
N VAL A 86 -10.67 7.26 0.84
CA VAL A 86 -10.38 6.14 -0.07
C VAL A 86 -9.59 5.08 0.68
N GLY A 87 -10.09 3.84 0.66
CA GLY A 87 -9.35 2.66 1.10
C GLY A 87 -8.63 2.02 -0.09
N TYR A 88 -7.46 1.45 0.15
CA TYR A 88 -6.65 0.76 -0.84
C TYR A 88 -6.33 -0.66 -0.36
N PHE A 89 -6.19 -1.59 -1.30
CA PHE A 89 -5.73 -2.95 -1.02
C PHE A 89 -4.89 -3.49 -2.18
N ILE A 90 -3.99 -4.43 -1.87
CA ILE A 90 -3.20 -5.15 -2.86
C ILE A 90 -4.02 -6.40 -3.27
N PRO A 91 -4.34 -6.59 -4.57
CA PRO A 91 -4.99 -7.81 -5.04
C PRO A 91 -4.16 -9.05 -4.71
N GLN A 92 -4.83 -10.17 -4.43
CA GLN A 92 -4.16 -11.44 -4.15
C GLN A 92 -3.15 -11.81 -5.24
N GLY A 93 -1.96 -12.23 -4.83
CA GLY A 93 -0.87 -12.62 -5.74
C GLY A 93 -0.20 -11.46 -6.50
N ALA A 94 -0.56 -10.21 -6.23
CA ALA A 94 0.15 -9.06 -6.76
C ALA A 94 1.46 -8.80 -5.99
N ALA A 95 2.48 -8.32 -6.70
CA ALA A 95 3.79 -8.01 -6.15
C ALA A 95 4.24 -6.59 -6.55
N PRO A 96 5.08 -5.92 -5.74
CA PRO A 96 5.68 -4.65 -6.11
C PRO A 96 6.69 -4.84 -7.26
N GLU A 97 6.72 -3.87 -8.16
CA GLU A 97 7.75 -3.72 -9.17
C GLU A 97 8.65 -2.53 -8.83
N LEU A 98 9.98 -2.72 -8.87
CA LEU A 98 10.92 -1.61 -8.67
C LEU A 98 10.85 -0.63 -9.84
N VAL A 99 10.64 0.64 -9.53
CA VAL A 99 10.69 1.71 -10.53
C VAL A 99 12.14 2.16 -10.63
N SER A 100 12.80 1.81 -11.73
CA SER A 100 14.09 2.43 -12.08
C SER A 100 13.87 3.91 -12.37
N PRO A 101 14.71 4.83 -11.87
CA PRO A 101 14.70 6.20 -12.33
C PRO A 101 14.93 6.19 -13.85
N SER A 102 14.05 6.84 -14.61
CA SER A 102 14.34 7.15 -16.01
C SER A 102 15.48 8.15 -16.02
N ILE A 103 16.63 7.77 -16.59
CA ILE A 103 17.80 8.63 -16.82
C ILE A 103 17.43 9.74 -17.80
#